data_AF-A0A9E2G6R2-F1
#
_entry.id   AF-A0A9E2G6R2-F1
#
_cell.length_a   1.000
_cell.length_b   1.000
_cell.length_c   1.000
_cell.angle_alpha   90.00
_cell.angle_beta   90.00
_cell.angle_gamma   90.00
#
_symmetry.space_group_name_H-M   'P 1'
#
loop_
_entity.id
_entity.type
_entity.pdbx_description
1 polymer ?
#
loop_
_entity_poly.entity_id
_entity_poly.type
_entity_poly.pdbx_seq_one_letter_code
_entity_poly.pdbx_strand_id
1 'polypeptide(L)'
;MIYPDALKPNRYETHTLDGVKYNIPVVDLLLKRWDGPLIDNTFGGKPLANYKGMPMFAELAIQRIAVEDGWSARWVETYAQKGSSPYYFTDWLDAPLTQQVPAPLNDSYIEKILLGISFLNGNSYSGCWDVLVWKNKNVLFMESKRNKKDNVRITQLKWLKESLSFGLTK
;
A
#
# COMPACT_ATOMS: atom_id res chain seq x y z
N MET A 1 -6.25 -7.30 -16.24
CA MET A 1 -5.51 -6.34 -15.41
C MET A 1 -4.02 -6.51 -15.66
N ILE A 2 -3.24 -5.43 -15.61
CA ILE A 2 -1.78 -5.48 -15.77
C ILE A 2 -1.17 -5.26 -14.39
N TYR A 3 -0.16 -6.04 -14.02
CA TYR A 3 0.59 -5.92 -12.78
C TYR A 3 2.07 -5.66 -13.10
N PRO A 4 2.83 -5.03 -12.20
CA PRO A 4 4.29 -5.07 -12.28
C PRO A 4 4.79 -6.52 -12.33
N ASP A 5 5.81 -6.80 -13.14
CA ASP A 5 6.19 -8.18 -13.47
C ASP A 5 6.47 -9.05 -12.24
N ALA A 6 7.21 -8.53 -11.25
CA ALA A 6 7.53 -9.23 -10.00
C ALA A 6 6.40 -9.22 -8.96
N LEU A 7 5.31 -8.50 -9.21
CA LEU A 7 4.14 -8.38 -8.31
C LEU A 7 2.88 -9.01 -8.92
N LYS A 8 3.05 -9.87 -9.94
CA LYS A 8 1.96 -10.64 -10.53
C LYS A 8 1.39 -11.62 -9.48
N PRO A 9 0.05 -11.63 -9.27
CA PRO A 9 -0.58 -12.57 -8.36
C PRO A 9 -0.29 -14.03 -8.73
N ASN A 10 -0.07 -14.86 -7.72
CA ASN A 10 0.15 -16.30 -7.84
C ASN A 10 -1.00 -17.13 -7.22
N ARG A 11 -1.90 -16.50 -6.47
CA ARG A 11 -3.06 -17.13 -5.84
C ARG A 11 -4.16 -16.11 -5.53
N TYR A 12 -5.25 -16.58 -4.95
CA TYR A 12 -6.35 -15.74 -4.48
C TYR A 12 -6.69 -16.05 -3.02
N GLU A 13 -7.11 -15.04 -2.27
CA GLU A 13 -7.72 -15.18 -0.94
C GLU A 13 -9.17 -14.70 -0.98
N THR A 14 -10.08 -15.49 -0.39
CA THR A 14 -11.49 -15.13 -0.29
C THR A 14 -11.79 -14.55 1.08
N HIS A 15 -12.34 -13.33 1.11
CA HIS A 15 -12.84 -12.68 2.31
C HIS A 15 -14.33 -12.39 2.19
N THR A 16 -15.04 -12.38 3.32
CA THR A 16 -16.47 -12.05 3.35
C THR A 16 -16.67 -10.76 4.12
N LEU A 17 -17.42 -9.82 3.52
CA LEU A 17 -17.88 -8.58 4.17
C LEU A 17 -19.35 -8.39 3.81
N ASP A 18 -20.20 -8.15 4.81
CA ASP A 18 -21.67 -7.98 4.64
C ASP A 18 -22.33 -9.14 3.86
N GLY A 19 -21.84 -10.38 4.03
CA GLY A 19 -22.32 -11.56 3.29
C GLY A 19 -21.83 -11.65 1.83
N VAL A 20 -21.12 -10.65 1.33
CA VAL A 20 -20.52 -10.64 -0.01
C VAL A 20 -19.10 -11.20 0.04
N LYS A 21 -18.77 -12.11 -0.89
CA LYS A 21 -17.42 -12.68 -1.05
C LYS A 21 -16.56 -11.83 -1.99
N TYR A 22 -15.36 -11.50 -1.53
CA TYR A 22 -14.32 -10.79 -2.28
C TYR A 22 -13.14 -11.73 -2.48
N ASN A 23 -12.82 -12.04 -3.74
CA ASN A 23 -11.61 -12.76 -4.11
C ASN A 23 -10.52 -11.74 -4.41
N ILE A 24 -9.50 -11.68 -3.55
CA ILE A 24 -8.39 -10.74 -3.64
C ILE A 24 -7.21 -11.47 -4.30
N PRO A 25 -6.65 -10.96 -5.41
CA PRO A 25 -5.41 -11.49 -5.97
C PRO A 25 -4.25 -11.28 -4.99
N VAL A 26 -3.44 -12.32 -4.79
CA VAL A 26 -2.30 -12.28 -3.86
C VAL A 26 -1.03 -12.74 -4.57
N VAL A 27 0.08 -12.11 -4.23
CA VAL A 27 1.44 -12.54 -4.59
C VAL A 27 2.22 -12.81 -3.32
N ASP A 28 2.90 -13.96 -3.26
CA ASP A 28 3.82 -14.24 -2.16
C ASP A 28 5.19 -13.65 -2.48
N LEU A 29 5.58 -12.61 -1.73
CA LEU A 29 6.86 -11.95 -1.87
C LEU A 29 7.80 -12.35 -0.74
N LEU A 30 8.93 -12.98 -1.08
CA LEU A 30 9.97 -13.30 -0.10
C LEU A 30 10.96 -12.14 0.04
N LEU A 31 10.83 -11.39 1.13
CA LEU A 31 11.80 -10.38 1.53
C LEU A 31 12.69 -10.90 2.65
N LYS A 32 14.01 -10.89 2.43
CA LYS A 32 14.98 -11.22 3.49
C LYS A 32 14.86 -10.19 4.61
N ARG A 33 14.98 -10.61 5.86
CA ARG A 33 15.01 -9.69 7.00
C ARG A 33 16.30 -8.85 6.94
N TRP A 34 16.23 -7.59 7.34
CA TRP A 34 17.40 -6.76 7.58
C TRP A 34 18.20 -7.27 8.79
N ASP A 35 19.50 -7.44 8.58
CA ASP A 35 20.48 -7.96 9.53
C ASP A 35 21.70 -7.02 9.70
N GLY A 36 21.65 -5.83 9.10
CA GLY A 36 22.67 -4.79 9.26
C GLY A 36 22.45 -3.90 10.49
N PRO A 37 23.04 -2.70 10.51
CA PRO A 37 22.93 -1.75 11.61
C PRO A 37 21.49 -1.49 12.08
N LEU A 38 21.33 -1.23 13.38
CA LEU A 38 20.04 -0.86 13.96
C LEU A 38 19.55 0.46 13.34
N ILE A 39 18.24 0.52 13.13
CA ILE A 39 17.50 1.69 12.66
C ILE A 39 16.59 2.09 13.80
N ASP A 40 16.65 3.35 14.21
CA ASP A 40 15.92 3.82 15.39
C ASP A 40 14.44 4.07 15.05
N ASN A 41 14.18 4.66 13.87
CA ASN A 41 12.86 5.10 13.46
C ASN A 41 12.15 4.02 12.63
N THR A 42 11.80 2.90 13.26
CA THR A 42 11.17 1.73 12.63
C THR A 42 9.64 1.78 12.56
N PHE A 43 9.05 2.98 12.59
CA PHE A 43 7.60 3.21 12.50
C PHE A 43 6.78 2.24 13.39
N GLY A 44 6.98 2.32 14.71
CA GLY A 44 6.30 1.45 15.67
C GLY A 44 6.90 0.04 15.80
N GLY A 45 8.21 -0.11 15.57
CA GLY A 45 8.89 -1.39 15.71
C GLY A 45 8.61 -2.37 14.58
N LYS A 46 8.19 -1.88 13.41
CA LYS A 46 7.95 -2.72 12.23
C LYS A 46 9.26 -3.39 11.81
N PRO A 47 9.21 -4.68 11.42
CA PRO A 47 10.38 -5.37 10.91
C PRO A 47 10.83 -4.76 9.58
N LEU A 48 12.13 -4.59 9.41
CA LEU A 48 12.73 -4.15 8.16
C LEU A 48 13.18 -5.36 7.32
N ALA A 49 12.97 -5.24 6.02
CA ALA A 49 13.53 -6.10 5.00
C ALA A 49 14.89 -5.58 4.52
N ASN A 50 15.74 -6.48 4.06
CA ASN A 50 16.90 -6.16 3.25
C ASN A 50 16.45 -6.10 1.78
N TYR A 51 16.34 -4.89 1.24
CA TYR A 51 16.06 -4.67 -0.17
C TYR A 51 17.32 -4.10 -0.85
N LYS A 52 17.98 -4.94 -1.65
CA LYS A 52 19.23 -4.59 -2.36
C LYS A 52 20.33 -4.02 -1.44
N GLY A 53 20.48 -4.57 -0.24
CA GLY A 53 21.49 -4.15 0.72
C GLY A 53 21.07 -2.96 1.60
N MET A 54 19.83 -2.47 1.48
CA MET A 54 19.30 -1.38 2.29
C MET A 54 18.19 -1.85 3.23
N PRO A 55 18.10 -1.28 4.45
CA PRO A 55 16.96 -1.49 5.34
C PRO A 55 15.70 -0.85 4.75
N MET A 56 14.58 -1.59 4.69
CA MET A 56 13.36 -1.11 4.06
C MET A 56 12.10 -1.68 4.69
N PHE A 57 11.03 -0.88 4.82
CA PHE A 57 9.71 -1.44 5.10
C PHE A 57 9.20 -2.28 3.92
N ALA A 58 8.37 -3.30 4.17
CA ALA A 58 7.88 -4.18 3.12
C ALA A 58 7.07 -3.40 2.07
N GLU A 59 6.28 -2.44 2.52
CA GLU A 59 5.49 -1.50 1.73
C GLU A 59 6.38 -0.69 0.77
N LEU A 60 7.52 -0.16 1.27
CA LEU A 60 8.49 0.55 0.44
C LEU A 60 9.23 -0.37 -0.54
N ALA A 61 9.52 -1.61 -0.15
CA ALA A 61 10.10 -2.58 -1.07
C ALA A 61 9.15 -2.89 -2.24
N ILE A 62 7.85 -3.09 -1.96
CA ILE A 62 6.81 -3.28 -2.99
C ILE A 62 6.71 -2.05 -3.90
N GLN A 63 6.69 -0.85 -3.30
CA GLN A 63 6.71 0.42 -4.02
C GLN A 63 7.89 0.50 -4.99
N ARG A 64 9.11 0.17 -4.54
CA ARG A 64 10.32 0.22 -5.38
C ARG A 64 10.30 -0.83 -6.48
N ILE A 65 9.85 -2.05 -6.20
CA ILE A 65 9.70 -3.09 -7.23
C ILE A 65 8.79 -2.60 -8.36
N ALA A 66 7.67 -1.94 -8.05
CA ALA A 66 6.79 -1.39 -9.07
C ALA A 66 7.45 -0.26 -9.87
N VAL A 67 8.18 0.65 -9.20
CA VAL A 67 8.91 1.74 -9.87
C VAL A 67 9.99 1.23 -10.81
N GLU A 68 10.73 0.20 -10.39
CA GLU A 68 11.75 -0.44 -11.22
C GLU A 68 11.17 -1.11 -12.48
N ASP A 69 9.90 -1.53 -12.44
CA ASP A 69 9.14 -2.03 -13.58
C ASP A 69 8.47 -0.90 -14.42
N GLY A 70 8.80 0.36 -14.13
CA GLY A 70 8.33 1.54 -14.85
C GLY A 70 6.89 1.95 -14.48
N TRP A 71 6.43 1.64 -13.27
CA TRP A 71 5.20 2.20 -12.70
C TRP A 71 5.51 3.46 -11.90
N SER A 72 4.52 4.31 -11.72
CA SER A 72 4.54 5.30 -10.64
C SER A 72 3.96 4.68 -9.37
N ALA A 73 4.50 5.03 -8.20
CA ALA A 73 4.06 4.44 -6.95
C ALA A 73 4.28 5.36 -5.73
N ARG A 74 3.39 5.24 -4.73
CA ARG A 74 3.53 5.84 -3.39
C ARG A 74 3.24 4.81 -2.32
N TRP A 75 4.03 4.86 -1.24
CA TRP A 75 3.58 4.36 0.05
C TRP A 75 2.56 5.36 0.61
N VAL A 76 1.36 4.87 0.93
CA VAL A 76 0.25 5.63 1.47
C VAL A 76 0.20 5.41 2.98
N GLU A 77 0.44 6.47 3.75
CA GLU A 77 0.37 6.44 5.20
C GLU A 77 -0.92 7.13 5.69
N THR A 78 -1.81 6.36 6.31
CA THR A 78 -3.10 6.81 6.84
C THR A 78 -3.20 6.84 8.37
N TYR A 79 -2.25 6.23 9.10
CA TYR A 79 -2.32 6.03 10.55
C TYR A 79 -1.87 7.26 11.36
N ALA A 80 -0.83 7.95 10.90
CA ALA A 80 -0.22 9.08 11.58
C ALA A 80 -1.05 10.37 11.47
N GLN A 81 -2.05 10.41 10.58
CA GLN A 81 -3.00 11.52 10.48
C GLN A 81 -4.36 11.11 11.04
N LYS A 82 -4.73 11.69 12.19
CA LYS A 82 -6.07 11.53 12.80
C LYS A 82 -7.11 12.37 12.05
N GLY A 83 -7.51 11.95 10.85
CA GLY A 83 -8.69 12.48 10.15
C GLY A 83 -8.43 13.47 9.01
N SER A 84 -7.20 13.54 8.49
CA SER A 84 -6.82 14.36 7.33
C SER A 84 -6.22 13.51 6.21
N SER A 85 -5.88 14.13 5.07
CA SER A 85 -5.35 13.43 3.88
C SER A 85 -4.12 12.55 4.20
N PRO A 86 -3.94 11.40 3.54
CA PRO A 86 -2.78 10.55 3.77
C PRO A 86 -1.46 11.28 3.53
N TYR A 87 -0.41 10.87 4.23
CA TYR A 87 0.93 11.15 3.75
C TYR A 87 1.27 10.19 2.61
N TYR A 88 2.04 10.69 1.66
CA TYR A 88 2.59 9.90 0.57
C TYR A 88 4.10 9.93 0.65
N PHE A 89 4.73 8.78 0.53
CA PHE A 89 6.17 8.64 0.60
C PHE A 89 6.70 7.82 -0.57
N THR A 90 7.93 8.12 -0.98
CA THR A 90 8.73 7.28 -1.89
C THR A 90 9.96 6.71 -1.19
N ASP A 91 10.25 7.19 0.01
CA ASP A 91 11.32 6.70 0.85
C ASP A 91 11.00 6.93 2.33
N TRP A 92 11.82 6.35 3.21
CA TRP A 92 11.75 6.59 4.66
C TRP A 92 13.13 6.92 5.22
N LEU A 93 13.22 8.04 5.91
CA LEU A 93 14.43 8.45 6.61
C LEU A 93 14.47 7.80 7.99
N ASP A 94 15.67 7.43 8.46
CA ASP A 94 15.86 7.08 9.87
C ASP A 94 15.81 8.35 10.74
N ALA A 95 14.63 8.97 10.78
CA ALA A 95 14.33 10.21 11.48
C ALA A 95 12.86 10.23 11.92
N PRO A 96 12.48 11.10 12.88
CA PRO A 96 11.10 11.26 13.28
C PRO A 96 10.17 11.65 12.11
N LEU A 97 8.87 11.37 12.24
CA LEU A 97 7.87 11.65 11.19
C LEU A 97 7.90 13.11 10.68
N THR A 98 8.16 14.07 11.56
CA THR A 98 8.22 15.51 11.23
C THR A 98 9.37 15.89 10.29
N GLN A 99 10.36 15.00 10.12
CA GLN A 99 11.50 15.19 9.22
C GLN A 99 11.38 14.36 7.94
N GLN A 100 10.34 13.53 7.83
CA GLN A 100 10.11 12.75 6.62
C GLN A 100 9.78 13.66 5.45
N VAL A 101 10.21 13.28 4.25
CA VAL A 101 10.01 14.07 3.03
C VAL A 101 8.74 13.58 2.32
N PRO A 102 7.67 14.40 2.26
CA PRO A 102 6.46 14.01 1.57
C PRO A 102 6.70 13.94 0.05
N ALA A 103 6.06 12.98 -0.59
CA ALA A 103 6.08 12.77 -2.03
C ALA A 103 4.65 12.82 -2.57
N PRO A 104 4.08 14.00 -2.85
CA PRO A 104 2.70 14.13 -3.34
C PRO A 104 2.46 13.32 -4.62
N LEU A 105 1.19 13.00 -4.90
CA LEU A 105 0.81 12.18 -6.06
C LEU A 105 1.16 12.88 -7.39
N ASN A 106 0.91 14.20 -7.48
CA ASN A 106 1.17 15.02 -8.67
C ASN A 106 0.50 14.46 -9.94
N ASP A 107 -0.62 13.75 -9.79
CA ASP A 107 -1.41 13.18 -10.87
C ASP A 107 -2.89 13.37 -10.53
N SER A 108 -3.53 14.33 -11.19
CA SER A 108 -4.93 14.70 -10.91
C SER A 108 -5.92 13.57 -11.16
N TYR A 109 -5.60 12.60 -12.01
CA TYR A 109 -6.47 11.44 -12.24
C TYR A 109 -6.42 10.50 -11.04
N ILE A 110 -5.22 10.23 -10.53
CA ILE A 110 -5.01 9.39 -9.34
C ILE A 110 -5.58 10.05 -8.07
N GLU A 111 -5.40 11.37 -7.93
CA GLU A 111 -6.00 12.13 -6.83
C GLU A 111 -7.54 12.06 -6.85
N LYS A 112 -8.16 12.18 -8.03
CA LYS A 112 -9.62 12.04 -8.18
C LYS A 112 -10.12 10.65 -7.80
N ILE A 113 -9.39 9.60 -8.17
CA ILE A 113 -9.73 8.23 -7.76
C ILE A 113 -9.70 8.12 -6.24
N LEU A 114 -8.60 8.54 -5.60
CA LEU A 114 -8.44 8.38 -4.16
C LEU A 114 -9.47 9.21 -3.36
N LEU A 115 -9.73 10.45 -3.79
CA LEU A 115 -10.76 11.32 -3.22
C LEU A 115 -12.16 10.73 -3.38
N GLY A 116 -12.46 10.18 -4.56
CA GLY A 116 -13.75 9.57 -4.84
C GLY A 116 -14.02 8.32 -3.98
N ILE A 117 -13.01 7.46 -3.81
CA ILE A 117 -13.11 6.30 -2.92
C ILE A 117 -13.27 6.75 -1.46
N SER A 118 -12.50 7.76 -1.03
CA SER A 118 -12.62 8.33 0.32
C SER A 118 -14.02 8.89 0.59
N PHE A 119 -14.62 9.57 -0.39
CA PHE A 119 -15.99 10.08 -0.29
C PHE A 119 -17.01 8.94 -0.08
N LEU A 120 -16.94 7.88 -0.87
CA LEU A 120 -17.78 6.69 -0.71
C LEU A 120 -17.52 5.98 0.63
N ASN A 121 -16.28 6.02 1.12
CA ASN A 121 -15.90 5.48 2.43
C ASN A 121 -16.23 6.43 3.61
N GLY A 122 -17.18 7.34 3.44
CA GLY A 122 -17.65 8.26 4.49
C GLY A 122 -16.67 9.39 4.79
N ASN A 123 -16.04 9.94 3.75
CA ASN A 123 -14.97 10.94 3.84
C ASN A 123 -13.78 10.46 4.69
N SER A 124 -13.40 9.20 4.52
CA SER A 124 -12.33 8.58 5.31
C SER A 124 -11.37 7.78 4.44
N TYR A 125 -10.07 7.96 4.71
CA TYR A 125 -9.00 7.11 4.16
C TYR A 125 -8.74 5.86 5.01
N SER A 126 -9.55 5.61 6.05
CA SER A 126 -9.39 4.44 6.91
C SER A 126 -9.49 3.14 6.11
N GLY A 127 -8.47 2.31 6.24
CA GLY A 127 -8.37 1.05 5.50
C GLY A 127 -7.85 1.19 4.07
N CYS A 128 -7.44 2.38 3.62
CA CYS A 128 -6.67 2.51 2.39
C CYS A 128 -5.44 1.61 2.45
N TRP A 129 -5.17 0.91 1.35
CA TRP A 129 -4.09 -0.06 1.32
C TRP A 129 -2.74 0.64 1.23
N ASP A 130 -1.73 -0.06 1.74
CA ASP A 130 -0.38 0.48 1.95
C ASP A 130 0.25 1.12 0.71
N VAL A 131 0.12 0.53 -0.47
CA VAL A 131 0.83 0.99 -1.68
C VAL A 131 -0.15 1.30 -2.80
N LEU A 132 -0.05 2.49 -3.37
CA LEU A 132 -0.78 2.92 -4.55
C LEU A 132 0.17 2.97 -5.74
N VAL A 133 -0.10 2.19 -6.78
CA VAL A 133 0.69 2.16 -8.01
C VAL A 133 -0.16 2.44 -9.24
N TRP A 134 0.42 3.11 -10.24
CA TRP A 134 -0.27 3.40 -11.49
C TRP A 134 0.67 3.43 -12.69
N LYS A 135 0.13 3.05 -13.85
CA LYS A 135 0.80 3.09 -15.15
C LYS A 135 -0.24 3.22 -16.24
N ASN A 136 -0.18 4.30 -17.00
CA ASN A 136 -1.23 4.70 -17.94
C ASN A 136 -2.60 4.79 -17.24
N LYS A 137 -3.60 4.01 -17.67
CA LYS A 137 -4.94 3.95 -17.06
C LYS A 137 -5.09 2.86 -15.99
N ASN A 138 -4.03 2.09 -15.71
CA ASN A 138 -4.08 1.06 -14.68
C ASN A 138 -3.73 1.67 -13.33
N VAL A 139 -4.54 1.37 -12.33
CA VAL A 139 -4.36 1.77 -10.94
C VAL A 139 -4.52 0.54 -10.07
N LEU A 140 -3.56 0.28 -9.20
CA LEU A 140 -3.61 -0.83 -8.26
C LEU A 140 -3.36 -0.29 -6.85
N PHE A 141 -4.16 -0.79 -5.92
CA PHE A 141 -3.90 -0.72 -4.50
C PHE A 141 -3.30 -2.06 -4.08
N MET A 142 -2.23 -2.03 -3.28
CA MET A 142 -1.54 -3.22 -2.78
C MET A 142 -1.39 -3.12 -1.27
N GLU A 143 -1.93 -4.10 -0.56
CA GLU A 143 -1.82 -4.23 0.89
C GLU A 143 -0.75 -5.25 1.22
N SER A 144 0.19 -4.90 2.10
CA SER A 144 1.21 -5.83 2.56
C SER A 144 0.75 -6.53 3.84
N LYS A 145 0.93 -7.85 3.91
CA LYS A 145 0.65 -8.65 5.12
C LYS A 145 1.77 -9.61 5.39
N ARG A 146 2.27 -9.63 6.63
CA ARG A 146 3.24 -10.63 7.04
C ARG A 146 2.54 -11.96 7.23
N ASN A 147 2.96 -12.94 6.44
CA ASN A 147 2.43 -14.31 6.50
C ASN A 147 2.40 -14.85 7.95
N LYS A 148 1.25 -15.43 8.34
CA LYS A 148 0.97 -15.98 9.68
C LYS A 148 1.05 -14.99 10.85
N LYS A 149 1.16 -13.69 10.60
CA LYS A 149 1.24 -12.65 11.64
C LYS A 149 0.14 -11.60 11.49
N ASP A 150 -0.13 -11.20 10.25
CA ASP A 150 -1.16 -10.22 9.92
C ASP A 150 -2.30 -10.84 9.12
N ASN A 151 -3.47 -10.21 9.18
CA ASN A 151 -4.64 -10.56 8.38
C ASN A 151 -5.25 -9.28 7.79
N VAL A 152 -5.97 -9.41 6.68
CA VAL A 152 -6.77 -8.32 6.11
C VAL A 152 -7.85 -7.90 7.11
N ARG A 153 -7.92 -6.60 7.41
CA ARG A 153 -8.85 -6.02 8.39
C ARG A 153 -10.18 -5.65 7.74
N ILE A 154 -11.25 -5.56 8.56
CA ILE A 154 -12.58 -5.14 8.10
C ILE A 154 -12.55 -3.77 7.42
N THR A 155 -11.79 -2.81 7.96
CA THR A 155 -11.63 -1.48 7.34
C THR A 155 -10.99 -1.56 5.95
N GLN A 156 -10.06 -2.48 5.74
CA GLN A 156 -9.39 -2.70 4.46
C GLN A 156 -10.30 -3.37 3.44
N LEU A 157 -11.16 -4.29 3.90
CA LEU A 157 -12.24 -4.84 3.07
C LEU A 157 -13.29 -3.79 2.71
N LYS A 158 -13.57 -2.86 3.63
CA LYS A 158 -14.48 -1.73 3.36
C LYS A 158 -13.89 -0.80 2.30
N TRP A 159 -12.60 -0.46 2.40
CA TRP A 159 -11.91 0.29 1.35
C TRP A 159 -11.95 -0.43 -0.01
N LEU A 160 -11.72 -1.75 -0.03
CA LEU A 160 -11.86 -2.57 -1.25
C LEU A 160 -13.28 -2.48 -1.83
N LYS A 161 -14.31 -2.65 -0.99
CA LYS A 161 -15.72 -2.53 -1.40
C LYS A 161 -15.97 -1.18 -2.07
N GLU A 162 -15.57 -0.07 -1.43
CA GLU A 162 -15.80 1.26 -2.00
C GLU A 162 -14.94 1.56 -3.22
N SER A 163 -13.75 0.96 -3.33
CA SER A 163 -12.93 1.00 -4.54
C SER A 163 -13.64 0.38 -5.75
N LEU A 164 -14.33 -0.74 -5.52
CA LEU A 164 -15.14 -1.40 -6.56
C LEU A 164 -16.42 -0.61 -6.87
N SER A 165 -17.09 -0.06 -5.85
CA SER A 165 -18.24 0.85 -6.03
C SER A 165 -17.89 2.09 -6.86
N PHE A 166 -16.66 2.62 -6.70
CA PHE A 166 -16.15 3.74 -7.48
C PHE A 166 -15.89 3.39 -8.95
N GLY A 167 -15.74 2.09 -9.27
CA GLY A 167 -15.54 1.60 -10.64
C GLY A 167 -14.16 1.01 -10.92
N LEU A 168 -13.33 0.77 -9.88
CA LEU A 168 -12.13 -0.06 -10.06
C LEU A 168 -12.53 -1.54 -10.26
N THR A 169 -11.64 -2.30 -10.86
CA THR A 169 -11.84 -3.74 -11.12
C THR A 169 -10.89 -4.57 -10.27
N LYS A 170 -11.15 -5.88 -10.19
CA LYS A 170 -10.38 -6.86 -9.42
C LYS A 170 -9.30 -7.53 -10.27
#